data_AF-A0A1R1BAE3-F1
#
_entry.id   AF-A0A1R1BAE3-F1
#
_cell.length_a   1.000
_cell.length_b   1.000
_cell.length_c   1.000
_cell.angle_alpha   90.00
_cell.angle_beta   90.00
_cell.angle_gamma   90.00
#
_symmetry.space_group_name_H-M   'P 1'
#
loop_
_entity.id
_entity.type
_entity.pdbx_description
1 polymer ?
#
loop_
_entity_poly.entity_id
_entity_poly.type
_entity_poly.pdbx_seq_one_letter_code
_entity_poly.pdbx_strand_id
1 'polypeptide(L)'
;MLYSYQVKEGVINLGIIKSAVLDKINHLRRKMLVHSYLYYALDSSIVDDITFDRWAKELVLLQKEYPSEASQCVYNESFKLFDGTTGFNLERDAWVESAARRLLQTHKELEKKNG
;
A
#
# COMPACT_ATOMS: atom_id res chain seq x y z
N MET A 1 36.76 -20.73 -6.82
CA MET A 1 35.38 -20.96 -7.29
C MET A 1 34.31 -20.74 -6.21
N LEU A 2 34.55 -21.06 -4.92
CA LEU A 2 33.55 -20.84 -3.85
C LEU A 2 33.28 -19.36 -3.54
N TYR A 3 34.30 -18.51 -3.55
CA TYR A 3 34.17 -17.07 -3.26
C TYR A 3 33.25 -16.34 -4.26
N SER A 4 33.40 -16.61 -5.56
CA SER A 4 32.54 -16.05 -6.61
C SER A 4 31.08 -16.49 -6.53
N TYR A 5 30.80 -17.62 -5.87
CA TYR A 5 29.45 -18.14 -5.71
C TYR A 5 28.73 -17.45 -4.55
N GLN A 6 29.39 -17.31 -3.39
CA GLN A 6 28.85 -16.60 -2.22
C GLN A 6 28.54 -15.12 -2.55
N VAL A 7 29.39 -14.46 -3.34
CA VAL A 7 29.12 -13.09 -3.82
C VAL A 7 27.88 -13.03 -4.71
N LYS A 8 27.68 -14.01 -5.62
CA LYS A 8 26.50 -14.06 -6.49
C LYS A 8 25.21 -14.31 -5.70
N GLU A 9 25.22 -15.24 -4.74
CA GLU A 9 24.05 -15.50 -3.88
C GLU A 9 23.67 -14.26 -3.07
N GLY A 10 24.65 -13.54 -2.52
CA GLY A 10 24.41 -12.29 -1.79
C GLY A 10 23.76 -11.20 -2.66
N VAL A 11 24.22 -11.04 -3.91
CA VAL A 11 23.65 -10.07 -4.86
C VAL A 11 22.22 -10.45 -5.25
N ILE A 12 21.95 -11.73 -5.52
CA ILE A 12 20.61 -12.23 -5.85
C ILE A 12 19.65 -11.99 -4.69
N ASN A 13 20.04 -12.35 -3.46
CA ASN A 13 19.21 -12.16 -2.28
C ASN A 13 18.88 -10.67 -2.04
N LEU A 14 19.87 -9.79 -2.17
CA LEU A 14 19.65 -8.35 -2.07
C LEU A 14 18.65 -7.83 -3.13
N GLY A 15 18.75 -8.32 -4.37
CA GLY A 15 17.82 -7.99 -5.44
C GLY A 15 16.38 -8.41 -5.12
N ILE A 16 16.20 -9.63 -4.60
CA ILE A 16 14.88 -10.17 -4.21
C ILE A 16 14.29 -9.37 -3.05
N ILE A 17 15.08 -9.02 -2.04
CA ILE A 17 14.61 -8.21 -0.90
C ILE A 17 14.12 -6.85 -1.39
N LYS A 18 14.88 -6.19 -2.28
CA LYS A 18 14.48 -4.89 -2.84
C LYS A 18 13.18 -4.97 -3.63
N SER A 19 13.00 -6.00 -4.47
CA SER A 19 11.75 -6.18 -5.20
C SER A 19 10.57 -6.42 -4.25
N ALA A 20 10.77 -7.23 -3.21
CA ALA A 20 9.74 -7.49 -2.21
C ALA A 20 9.32 -6.22 -1.45
N VAL A 21 10.27 -5.35 -1.10
CA VAL A 21 10.00 -4.05 -0.46
C VAL A 21 9.20 -3.14 -1.42
N LEU A 22 9.61 -3.05 -2.69
CA LEU A 22 8.89 -2.27 -3.70
C LEU A 22 7.43 -2.72 -3.84
N ASP A 23 7.21 -4.03 -3.97
CA ASP A 23 5.87 -4.61 -4.10
C ASP A 23 5.02 -4.33 -2.86
N LYS A 24 5.62 -4.44 -1.66
CA LYS A 24 4.95 -4.18 -0.40
C LYS A 24 4.54 -2.72 -0.24
N ILE A 25 5.42 -1.77 -0.57
CA ILE A 25 5.11 -0.33 -0.55
C ILE A 25 4.01 -0.02 -1.55
N ASN A 26 4.10 -0.52 -2.79
CA ASN A 26 3.06 -0.33 -3.81
C ASN A 26 1.69 -0.86 -3.34
N HIS A 27 1.67 -2.03 -2.71
CA HIS A 27 0.45 -2.62 -2.17
C HIS A 27 -0.16 -1.76 -1.06
N LEU A 28 0.64 -1.33 -0.11
CA LEU A 28 0.19 -0.49 1.01
C LEU A 28 -0.31 0.88 0.52
N ARG A 29 0.41 1.55 -0.40
CA ARG A 29 -0.05 2.83 -0.98
C ARG A 29 -1.42 2.71 -1.63
N ARG A 30 -1.64 1.65 -2.43
CA ARG A 30 -2.94 1.37 -3.04
C ARG A 30 -4.03 1.12 -2.01
N LYS A 31 -3.74 0.39 -0.93
CA LYS A 31 -4.67 0.23 0.20
C LYS A 31 -5.04 1.58 0.81
N MET A 32 -4.05 2.42 1.12
CA MET A 32 -4.29 3.74 1.71
C MET A 32 -5.19 4.58 0.79
N LEU A 33 -4.91 4.63 -0.50
CA LEU A 33 -5.74 5.36 -1.47
C LEU A 33 -7.18 4.85 -1.50
N VAL A 34 -7.37 3.55 -1.69
CA VAL A 34 -8.71 2.94 -1.85
C VAL A 34 -9.54 3.08 -0.58
N HIS A 35 -8.96 2.77 0.60
CA HIS A 35 -9.68 2.87 1.86
C HIS A 35 -9.94 4.32 2.29
N SER A 36 -9.06 5.25 1.95
CA SER A 36 -9.31 6.69 2.19
C SER A 36 -10.41 7.21 1.27
N TYR A 37 -10.48 6.76 0.03
CA TYR A 37 -11.58 7.10 -0.88
C TYR A 37 -12.91 6.55 -0.38
N LEU A 38 -12.94 5.28 0.08
CA LEU A 38 -14.13 4.69 0.70
C LEU A 38 -14.64 5.55 1.86
N TYR A 39 -13.74 5.91 2.79
CA TYR A 39 -14.10 6.67 3.97
C TYR A 39 -14.57 8.10 3.64
N TYR A 40 -13.77 8.87 2.90
CA TYR A 40 -14.04 10.29 2.68
C TYR A 40 -14.99 10.60 1.53
N ALA A 41 -15.10 9.74 0.52
CA ALA A 41 -15.90 10.03 -0.67
C ALA A 41 -17.19 9.19 -0.75
N LEU A 42 -17.19 7.99 -0.16
CA LEU A 42 -18.33 7.07 -0.21
C LEU A 42 -19.00 6.86 1.15
N ASP A 43 -18.55 7.57 2.19
CA ASP A 43 -19.06 7.48 3.57
C ASP A 43 -19.19 6.01 4.02
N SER A 44 -18.18 5.20 3.68
CA SER A 44 -18.19 3.75 3.87
C SER A 44 -16.85 3.29 4.40
N SER A 45 -16.85 2.41 5.39
CA SER A 45 -15.63 1.71 5.82
C SER A 45 -15.85 0.20 5.78
N ILE A 46 -14.90 -0.50 5.16
CA ILE A 46 -14.89 -1.97 5.04
C ILE A 46 -13.89 -2.58 6.03
N VAL A 47 -13.03 -1.75 6.62
CA VAL A 47 -12.01 -2.16 7.60
C VAL A 47 -12.11 -1.27 8.83
N ASP A 48 -11.76 -1.81 9.98
CA ASP A 48 -11.69 -1.04 11.22
C ASP A 48 -10.46 -0.10 11.23
N ASP A 49 -10.55 0.94 12.07
CA ASP A 49 -9.50 1.96 12.22
C ASP A 49 -8.15 1.35 12.65
N ILE A 50 -8.15 0.30 13.49
CA ILE A 50 -6.91 -0.35 13.95
C ILE A 50 -6.19 -1.01 12.77
N THR A 51 -6.94 -1.64 11.87
CA THR A 51 -6.42 -2.26 10.65
C THR A 51 -5.84 -1.21 9.70
N PHE A 52 -6.53 -0.09 9.49
CA PHE A 52 -6.04 1.02 8.68
C PHE A 52 -4.74 1.60 9.26
N ASP A 53 -4.75 1.93 10.55
CA ASP A 53 -3.60 2.49 11.29
C ASP A 53 -2.37 1.61 11.19
N ARG A 54 -2.54 0.30 11.33
CA ARG A 54 -1.44 -0.66 11.23
C ARG A 54 -0.78 -0.62 9.85
N TRP A 55 -1.57 -0.56 8.78
CA TRP A 55 -1.04 -0.45 7.42
C TRP A 55 -0.34 0.90 7.19
N ALA A 56 -0.90 1.98 7.72
CA ALA A 56 -0.32 3.31 7.62
C ALA A 56 1.05 3.37 8.32
N LYS A 57 1.13 2.86 9.56
CA LYS A 57 2.39 2.76 10.33
C LYS A 57 3.43 1.90 9.63
N GLU A 58 3.02 0.74 9.10
CA GLU A 58 3.91 -0.14 8.32
C GLU A 58 4.44 0.57 7.06
N LEU A 59 3.58 1.30 6.34
CA LEU A 59 3.99 2.05 5.16
C LEU A 59 5.00 3.16 5.50
N VAL A 60 4.73 3.93 6.56
CA VAL A 60 5.64 5.01 7.00
C VAL A 60 7.00 4.45 7.37
N LEU A 61 7.05 3.34 8.10
CA LEU A 61 8.30 2.66 8.45
C LEU A 61 9.07 2.25 7.18
N LEU A 62 8.41 1.55 6.25
CA LEU A 62 9.05 1.07 5.02
C LEU A 62 9.57 2.21 4.14
N GLN A 63 8.80 3.30 4.01
CA GLN A 63 9.25 4.47 3.23
C GLN A 63 10.47 5.16 3.86
N LYS A 64 10.56 5.15 5.20
CA LYS A 64 11.70 5.70 5.94
C LYS A 64 12.94 4.81 5.82
N GLU A 65 12.77 3.50 5.90
CA GLU A 65 13.88 2.54 5.82
C GLU A 65 14.40 2.35 4.40
N TYR A 66 13.53 2.46 3.39
CA TYR A 66 13.85 2.22 1.99
C TYR A 66 13.43 3.40 1.09
N PRO A 67 14.02 4.61 1.29
CA PRO A 67 13.61 5.80 0.56
C PRO A 67 13.90 5.73 -0.95
N SER A 68 14.94 5.00 -1.35
CA SER A 68 15.29 4.79 -2.76
C SER A 68 14.22 3.96 -3.47
N GLU A 69 13.79 2.86 -2.85
CA GLU A 69 12.72 2.01 -3.34
C GLU A 69 11.37 2.76 -3.32
N ALA A 70 11.05 3.44 -2.21
CA ALA A 70 9.83 4.23 -2.09
C ALA A 70 9.68 5.31 -3.18
N SER A 71 10.80 5.92 -3.60
CA SER A 71 10.81 6.93 -4.68
C SER A 71 10.42 6.37 -6.05
N GLN A 72 10.58 5.06 -6.26
CA GLN A 72 10.24 4.35 -7.50
C GLN A 72 8.80 3.80 -7.48
N CYS A 73 8.15 3.78 -6.31
CA CYS A 73 6.79 3.26 -6.16
C CYS A 73 5.72 4.23 -6.70
N VAL A 74 4.55 3.67 -6.99
CA VAL A 74 3.40 4.44 -7.51
C VAL A 74 2.98 5.55 -6.56
N TYR A 75 2.40 6.62 -7.09
CA TYR A 75 1.90 7.78 -6.33
C TYR A 75 2.95 8.44 -5.42
N ASN A 76 4.23 8.38 -5.78
CA ASN A 76 5.31 8.90 -4.94
C ASN A 76 5.07 10.33 -4.43
N GLU A 77 4.62 11.23 -5.31
CA GLU A 77 4.32 12.62 -4.95
C GLU A 77 3.23 12.73 -3.87
N SER A 78 2.13 11.97 -4.01
CA SER A 78 1.04 11.95 -3.02
C SER A 78 1.49 11.43 -1.65
N PHE A 79 2.55 10.62 -1.58
CA PHE A 79 3.02 10.00 -0.35
C PHE A 79 4.26 10.68 0.28
N LYS A 80 4.78 11.77 -0.31
CA LYS A 80 5.95 12.50 0.24
C LYS A 80 5.71 13.06 1.63
N LEU A 81 4.50 13.54 1.89
CA LEU A 81 4.09 14.14 3.17
C LEU A 81 3.16 13.21 3.98
N PHE A 82 3.01 11.95 3.56
CA PHE A 82 2.17 11.01 4.26
C PHE A 82 2.86 10.53 5.54
N ASP A 83 2.32 10.94 6.69
CA ASP A 83 2.81 10.61 8.03
C ASP A 83 2.05 9.45 8.68
N GLY A 84 1.05 8.90 7.98
CA GLY A 84 0.23 7.79 8.45
C GLY A 84 -0.95 8.19 9.35
N THR A 85 -1.18 9.48 9.59
CA THR A 85 -2.28 9.95 10.46
C THR A 85 -3.62 10.01 9.74
N THR A 86 -3.63 10.39 8.47
CA THR A 86 -4.84 10.50 7.65
C THR A 86 -4.51 10.29 6.18
N GLY A 87 -5.45 9.70 5.44
CA GLY A 87 -5.40 9.64 3.99
C GLY A 87 -6.25 10.70 3.29
N PHE A 88 -6.71 11.73 4.01
CA PHE A 88 -7.56 12.79 3.46
C PHE A 88 -6.94 13.47 2.23
N ASN A 89 -5.65 13.79 2.31
CA ASN A 89 -4.87 14.49 1.28
C ASN A 89 -4.33 13.57 0.19
N LEU A 90 -4.65 12.27 0.21
CA LEU A 90 -4.17 11.35 -0.82
C LEU A 90 -4.90 11.57 -2.14
N GLU A 91 -4.18 11.35 -3.23
CA GLU A 91 -4.68 11.48 -4.61
C GLU A 91 -5.90 10.59 -4.86
N ARG A 92 -6.82 11.07 -5.70
CA ARG A 92 -8.08 10.38 -6.04
C ARG A 92 -8.26 10.38 -7.55
N ASP A 93 -7.62 9.43 -8.21
CA ASP A 93 -7.76 9.26 -9.65
C ASP A 93 -8.88 8.26 -10.01
N ALA A 94 -9.11 8.10 -11.32
CA ALA A 94 -10.15 7.21 -11.84
C ALA A 94 -9.91 5.73 -11.45
N TRP A 95 -8.65 5.32 -11.27
CA TRP A 95 -8.32 3.96 -10.84
C TRP A 95 -8.72 3.75 -9.38
N VAL A 96 -8.39 4.70 -8.49
CA VAL A 96 -8.75 4.66 -7.07
C VAL A 96 -10.27 4.62 -6.90
N GLU A 97 -11.00 5.47 -7.62
CA GLU A 97 -12.46 5.48 -7.59
C GLU A 97 -13.05 4.13 -8.04
N SER A 98 -12.60 3.63 -9.20
CA SER A 98 -13.10 2.36 -9.76
C SER A 98 -12.82 1.18 -8.84
N ALA A 99 -11.61 1.13 -8.26
CA ALA A 99 -11.20 0.11 -7.32
C ALA A 99 -12.04 0.15 -6.02
N ALA A 100 -12.25 1.34 -5.46
CA ALA A 100 -13.06 1.53 -4.25
C ALA A 100 -14.51 1.10 -4.47
N ARG A 101 -15.14 1.54 -5.57
CA ARG A 101 -16.53 1.17 -5.90
C ARG A 101 -16.69 -0.34 -6.07
N ARG A 102 -15.75 -0.98 -6.78
CA ARG A 102 -15.75 -2.44 -6.97
C ARG A 102 -15.60 -3.18 -5.64
N LEU A 103 -14.68 -2.74 -4.79
CA LEU A 103 -14.47 -3.34 -3.47
C LEU A 103 -15.72 -3.23 -2.59
N LEU A 104 -16.35 -2.06 -2.54
CA LEU A 104 -17.59 -1.83 -1.79
C LEU A 104 -18.75 -2.69 -2.30
N GLN A 105 -18.89 -2.82 -3.62
CA GLN A 105 -19.92 -3.66 -4.22
C GLN A 105 -19.74 -5.13 -3.82
N THR A 106 -18.52 -5.67 -3.98
CA THR A 106 -18.21 -7.05 -3.57
C THR A 106 -18.47 -7.28 -2.09
N HIS A 107 -18.09 -6.34 -1.22
CA HIS A 107 -18.33 -6.45 0.21
C HIS A 107 -19.84 -6.54 0.52
N LYS A 108 -20.66 -5.66 -0.06
CA LYS A 108 -22.12 -5.68 0.11
C LYS A 108 -22.75 -6.99 -0.37
N GLU A 109 -22.23 -7.59 -1.45
CA GLU A 109 -22.71 -8.89 -1.94
C GLU A 109 -22.37 -10.04 -1.00
N LEU A 110 -21.21 -10.00 -0.34
CA LEU A 110 -20.82 -11.01 0.65
C LEU A 110 -21.66 -10.90 1.92
N GLU A 111 -21.90 -9.69 2.43
CA GLU A 111 -22.77 -9.47 3.58
C GLU A 111 -24.19 -10.02 3.33
N LYS A 112 -24.75 -9.78 2.15
CA LYS A 112 -26.07 -10.31 1.75
C LYS A 112 -26.14 -11.84 1.65
N LYS A 113 -25.03 -12.51 1.37
CA LYS A 113 -24.97 -13.98 1.31
C LYS A 113 -24.82 -14.61 2.69
N ASN A 114 -24.30 -13.86 3.64
CA ASN A 114 -24.00 -14.32 4.99
C ASN A 114 -25.11 -14.02 6.01
N GLY A 115 -26.04 -13.11 5.68
CA GLY A 115 -27.25 -12.83 6.45
C GLY A 115 -28.47 -13.55 5.92
#